data_AF-A0A6N6S2Y2-F1
#
_entry.id   AF-A0A6N6S2Y2-F1
#
_cell.length_a   1.000
_cell.length_b   1.000
_cell.length_c   1.000
_cell.angle_alpha   90.00
_cell.angle_beta   90.00
_cell.angle_gamma   90.00
#
_symmetry.space_group_name_H-M   'P 1'
#
loop_
_entity.id
_entity.type
_entity.pdbx_description
1 polymer ?
#
loop_
_entity_poly.entity_id
_entity_poly.type
_entity_poly.pdbx_seq_one_letter_code
_entity_poly.pdbx_strand_id
1 'polypeptide(L)' 'MDKDFTRIFRFPPEKCGGIVVAKLYKRPINETLAIFKKYYQTIKEEDIKKNLVVITPEGVRIRRSTR' A
#
# COMPACT_ATOMS: atom_id res chain seq x y z
N MET A 1 17.39 0.54 -3.32
CA MET A 1 15.96 0.32 -3.61
C MET A 1 15.85 0.09 -5.10
N ASP A 2 15.18 -0.98 -5.51
CA ASP A 2 15.02 -1.34 -6.93
C ASP A 2 14.22 -0.23 -7.66
N LYS A 3 14.70 0.18 -8.83
CA LYS A 3 14.11 1.26 -9.64
C LYS A 3 12.68 0.92 -10.08
N ASP A 4 12.38 -0.36 -10.26
CA ASP A 4 11.07 -0.82 -10.69
C ASP A 4 10.04 -0.64 -9.57
N PHE A 5 10.42 -0.94 -8.33
CA PHE A 5 9.58 -0.69 -7.15
C PHE A 5 9.45 0.80 -6.81
N THR A 6 10.41 1.63 -7.22
CA THR A 6 10.32 3.09 -7.01
C THR A 6 9.20 3.71 -7.86
N ARG A 7 8.86 3.07 -9.00
CA ARG A 7 7.83 3.55 -9.93
C ARG A 7 6.43 2.99 -9.63
N ILE A 8 6.29 2.09 -8.66
CA ILE A 8 5.00 1.45 -8.33
C ILE A 8 3.91 2.48 -7.98
N PHE A 9 4.29 3.61 -7.37
CA PHE A 9 3.38 4.70 -7.04
C PHE A 9 2.85 5.46 -8.26
N ARG A 10 3.55 5.36 -9.40
CA ARG A 10 3.13 5.94 -10.68
C ARG A 10 2.27 4.98 -11.50
N PHE A 11 2.14 3.72 -11.07
CA PHE A 11 1.35 2.76 -11.80
C PHE A 11 -0.13 3.17 -11.76
N PRO A 12 -0.82 3.18 -12.91
CA PRO A 12 -2.23 3.54 -12.99
C PRO A 12 -3.06 2.54 -12.15
N PRO A 13 -3.84 3.01 -11.14
CA PRO A 13 -4.64 2.15 -10.26
C PRO A 13 -5.52 1.16 -11.02
N GLU A 14 -6.14 1.60 -12.12
CA GLU A 14 -7.01 0.80 -12.98
C GLU A 14 -6.31 -0.42 -13.61
N LYS A 15 -4.97 -0.38 -13.71
CA LYS A 15 -4.13 -1.49 -14.17
C LYS A 15 -3.46 -2.25 -13.03
N CYS A 16 -3.60 -1.79 -11.79
CA CYS A 16 -3.13 -2.49 -10.60
C CYS A 16 -4.13 -3.62 -10.27
N GLY A 17 -3.72 -4.88 -10.38
CA GLY A 17 -4.57 -6.02 -9.98
C GLY A 17 -4.86 -6.13 -8.47
N GLY A 18 -4.63 -5.06 -7.69
CA GLY A 18 -4.68 -5.07 -6.23
C GLY A 18 -3.31 -4.99 -5.58
N ILE A 19 -2.59 -3.91 -5.83
CA ILE A 19 -1.23 -3.73 -5.29
C ILE A 19 -1.33 -3.08 -3.90
N VAL A 20 -0.71 -3.72 -2.90
CA VAL A 20 -0.53 -3.17 -1.55
C VAL A 20 0.95 -2.88 -1.32
N VAL A 21 1.28 -1.65 -0.94
CA VAL A 21 2.65 -1.19 -0.67
C VAL A 21 2.77 -0.77 0.78
N ALA A 22 3.62 -1.44 1.55
CA ALA A 22 3.97 -1.03 2.91
C ALA A 22 5.24 -0.16 2.89
N LYS A 23 5.14 1.10 3.33
CA LYS A 23 6.30 2.00 3.40
C LYS A 23 7.02 1.82 4.74
N LEU A 24 8.14 1.10 4.67
CA LEU A 24 9.00 0.86 5.83
C LEU A 24 10.07 1.96 5.88
N TYR A 25 10.02 2.79 6.92
CA TYR A 25 11.13 3.67 7.26
C TYR A 25 12.14 2.91 8.13
N LYS A 26 13.25 3.53 8.53
CA LYS A 26 14.24 2.95 9.46
C LYS A 26 13.59 2.64 10.82
N ARG A 27 12.89 1.51 10.89
CA ARG A 27 12.15 1.01 12.04
C ARG A 27 12.47 -0.47 12.23
N PRO A 28 12.44 -0.96 13.47
CA PRO A 28 12.46 -2.38 13.74
C PRO A 28 11.37 -3.16 12.99
N ILE A 29 11.66 -4.41 12.62
CA ILE A 29 10.74 -5.28 11.87
C ILE A 29 9.46 -5.54 12.67
N ASN A 30 9.58 -5.75 13.98
CA ASN A 30 8.45 -5.98 14.88
C ASN A 30 7.47 -4.80 14.92
N GLU A 31 7.97 -3.57 15.05
CA GLU A 31 7.12 -2.36 15.00
C GLU A 31 6.42 -2.22 13.65
N THR A 32 7.18 -2.41 12.59
CA THR A 32 6.68 -2.39 11.21
C THR A 32 5.56 -3.41 11.00
N LEU A 33 5.76 -4.63 11.49
CA LEU A 33 4.80 -5.73 11.35
C LEU A 33 3.52 -5.43 12.14
N ALA A 34 3.63 -4.84 13.32
CA ALA A 34 2.48 -4.43 14.14
C ALA A 34 1.64 -3.37 13.42
N ILE A 35 2.29 -2.34 12.86
CA ILE A 35 1.65 -1.29 12.04
C ILE A 35 0.96 -1.89 10.82
N PHE A 36 1.67 -2.75 10.08
CA PHE A 36 1.13 -3.40 8.90
C PHE A 36 -0.11 -4.22 9.25
N LYS A 37 -0.05 -5.10 10.26
CA LYS A 37 -1.20 -5.92 10.69
C LYS A 37 -2.41 -5.07 11.07
N LYS A 38 -2.21 -4.02 11.88
CA LYS A 38 -3.27 -3.10 12.32
C LYS A 38 -4.04 -2.53 11.13
N TYR A 39 -3.33 -2.04 10.12
CA TYR A 39 -3.96 -1.38 8.97
C TYR A 39 -4.43 -2.35 7.90
N TYR A 40 -3.71 -3.45 7.67
CA TYR A 40 -4.10 -4.48 6.72
C TYR A 40 -5.47 -5.08 7.05
N GLN A 41 -5.74 -5.33 8.34
CA GLN A 41 -7.04 -5.84 8.79
C GLN A 41 -8.21 -4.87 8.55
N THR A 42 -7.94 -3.58 8.37
CA THR A 42 -8.98 -2.58 8.08
C THR A 42 -9.30 -2.45 6.59
N ILE A 43 -8.47 -3.03 5.71
CA ILE A 43 -8.61 -2.92 4.26
C ILE A 43 -9.53 -4.03 3.76
N LYS A 44 -10.54 -3.66 2.99
CA LYS A 44 -11.47 -4.61 2.36
C LYS A 44 -11.00 -5.01 0.97
N GLU A 45 -11.54 -6.11 0.44
CA GLU A 45 -11.23 -6.56 -0.93
C GLU A 45 -11.57 -5.49 -1.99
N GLU A 46 -12.68 -4.77 -1.79
CA GLU A 46 -13.10 -3.65 -2.64
C GLU A 46 -12.10 -2.48 -2.66
N ASP A 47 -11.39 -2.26 -1.55
CA ASP A 47 -10.34 -1.24 -1.47
C ASP A 47 -9.07 -1.67 -2.19
N ILE A 48 -8.84 -2.97 -2.37
CA ILE A 48 -7.68 -3.52 -3.06
C ILE A 48 -7.94 -3.60 -4.56
N LYS A 49 -9.09 -4.14 -4.97
CA LYS A 49 -9.39 -4.44 -6.38
C LYS A 49 -9.27 -3.19 -7.27
N LYS A 50 -8.39 -3.24 -8.27
CA LYS A 50 -8.13 -2.12 -9.22
C LYS A 50 -7.67 -0.82 -8.54
N ASN A 51 -7.06 -0.93 -7.37
CA ASN A 51 -6.55 0.20 -6.61
C ASN A 51 -5.10 -0.04 -6.22
N LEU A 52 -4.42 1.06 -5.88
CA LEU A 52 -3.12 1.04 -5.21
C LEU A 52 -3.32 1.43 -3.74
N VAL A 53 -3.05 0.50 -2.84
CA VAL A 53 -3.15 0.73 -1.39
C VAL A 53 -1.75 0.94 -0.82
N VAL A 54 -1.55 2.05 -0.12
CA VAL A 54 -0.28 2.39 0.52
C VAL A 54 -0.49 2.43 2.04
N ILE A 55 0.23 1.58 2.75
CA ILE A 55 0.23 1.53 4.22
C ILE A 55 1.47 2.26 4.73
N THR A 56 1.26 3.20 5.63
CA THR A 56 2.29 4.01 6.29
C THR A 56 2.08 3.98 7.80
N PRO A 57 3.08 4.36 8.62
CA PRO A 57 2.87 4.53 10.06
C PRO A 57 1.75 5.51 10.41
N GLU A 58 1.47 6.47 9.53
CA GLU A 58 0.43 7.49 9.72
C GLU A 58 -0.97 7.00 9.28
N GLY A 59 -1.07 5.86 8.59
CA GLY A 59 -2.35 5.31 8.14
C GLY A 59 -2.32 4.68 6.74
N VAL A 60 -3.52 4.43 6.22
CA VAL A 60 -3.75 3.86 4.88
C VAL A 60 -4.12 4.96 3.91
N ARG A 61 -3.50 4.95 2.72
CA ARG A 61 -3.88 5.79 1.57
C ARG A 61 -4.28 4.88 0.41
N ILE A 62 -5.48 5.07 -0.11
CA ILE A 62 -5.98 4.29 -1.25
C ILE A 62 -6.07 5.23 -2.45
N ARG A 63 -5.25 4.96 -3.47
CA ARG A 63 -5.33 5.67 -4.74
C ARG A 63 -6.32 4.91 -5.62
N ARG A 64 -7.53 5.47 -5.70
CA ARG A 64 -8.61 4.94 -6.53
C ARG A 64 -8.46 5.44 -7.97
N SER A 65 -8.87 4.63 -8.93
CA SER A 65 -9.10 5.12 -10.29
C SER A 65 -10.25 6.12 -10.23
N THR A 66 -9.99 7.40 -10.47
CA THR A 66 -11.07 8.31 -10.87
C THR A 66 -11.64 7.79 -12.19
N ARG A 67 -12.97 7.70 -12.25
CA ARG A 67 -13.69 7.44 -13.51
C ARG A 67 -13.33 8.48 -14.55
#